data_AF-A0A2S7QY25-F1
#
_entry.id   AF-A0A2S7QY25-F1
#
_cell.length_a   1.000
_cell.length_b   1.000
_cell.length_c   1.000
_cell.angle_alpha   90.00
_cell.angle_beta   90.00
_cell.angle_gamma   90.00
#
_symmetry.space_group_name_H-M   'P 1'
#
loop_
_entity.id
_entity.type
_entity.pdbx_description
1 polymer ?
#
loop_
_entity_poly.entity_id
_entity_poly.type
_entity_poly.pdbx_seq_one_letter_code
_entity_poly.pdbx_strand_id
1 'polypeptide(L)'
;MIRNAWFAVIENGPQILDGPVDLPGHPAYKSLAGHTTHCFDYLRQNLMCSADSTLEAFLEADGVTPRAQGSTGWGVVHKCRNFDELKAWTEEFRDPGV
;
A
#
# COMPACT_ATOMS: atom_id res chain seq x y z
N MET A 1 12.19 8.12 -8.44
CA MET A 1 11.70 7.77 -7.09
C MET A 1 10.92 6.44 -7.04
N ILE A 2 9.82 6.18 -7.75
CA ILE A 2 9.39 4.77 -8.01
C ILE A 2 9.10 4.56 -9.50
N ARG A 3 8.26 5.43 -10.08
CA ARG A 3 7.94 5.43 -11.51
C ARG A 3 9.20 5.40 -12.40
N ASN A 4 10.17 6.25 -12.13
CA ASN A 4 11.42 6.29 -12.92
C ASN A 4 12.30 5.05 -12.69
N ALA A 5 12.28 4.47 -11.49
CA ALA A 5 13.02 3.24 -11.19
C ALA A 5 12.40 2.04 -11.92
N TRP A 6 11.07 1.97 -11.93
CA TRP A 6 10.30 0.99 -12.68
C TRP A 6 10.58 1.05 -14.18
N PHE A 7 10.55 2.24 -14.78
CA PHE A 7 10.89 2.40 -16.19
C PHE A 7 12.35 2.04 -16.47
N ALA A 8 13.29 2.45 -15.60
CA ALA A 8 14.69 2.06 -15.74
C ALA A 8 14.88 0.54 -15.72
N VAL A 9 14.15 -0.18 -14.87
CA VAL A 9 14.17 -1.66 -14.80
C VAL A 9 13.56 -2.29 -16.06
N ILE A 10 12.45 -1.76 -16.57
CA ILE A 10 11.85 -2.23 -17.83
C ILE A 10 12.82 -2.07 -19.00
N GLU A 11 13.50 -0.93 -19.07
CA GLU A 11 14.38 -0.60 -20.19
C GLU A 11 15.74 -1.30 -20.12
N ASN A 12 16.31 -1.45 -18.92
CA ASN A 12 17.71 -1.84 -18.74
C ASN A 12 17.91 -3.16 -17.97
N GLY A 13 16.82 -3.78 -17.50
CA GLY A 13 16.86 -4.99 -16.68
C GLY A 13 17.09 -4.74 -15.18
N PRO A 14 16.87 -5.76 -14.33
CA PRO A 14 16.88 -5.63 -12.87
C PRO A 14 18.26 -5.29 -12.27
N GLN A 15 19.36 -5.63 -12.96
CA GLN A 15 20.73 -5.34 -12.54
C GLN A 15 21.03 -3.84 -12.36
N ILE A 16 20.17 -2.96 -12.91
CA ILE A 16 20.24 -1.52 -12.67
C ILE A 16 20.02 -1.15 -11.20
N LEU A 17 19.46 -2.06 -10.39
CA LEU A 17 19.23 -1.86 -8.97
C LEU A 17 20.50 -2.08 -8.12
N ASP A 18 21.44 -2.89 -8.62
CA ASP A 18 22.55 -3.44 -7.83
C ASP A 18 23.78 -2.52 -7.75
N GLY A 19 23.83 -1.46 -8.56
CA GLY A 19 25.03 -0.64 -8.74
C GLY A 19 24.80 0.88 -8.71
N PRO A 20 25.90 1.65 -8.71
CA PRO A 20 25.92 3.07 -9.04
C PRO A 20 25.23 3.35 -10.38
N VAL A 21 24.15 4.13 -10.40
CA VAL A 21 23.47 4.51 -11.65
C VAL A 21 23.38 6.01 -11.77
N ASP A 22 23.86 6.57 -12.87
CA ASP A 22 23.68 7.98 -13.19
C ASP A 22 22.31 8.17 -13.86
N LEU A 23 21.27 8.40 -13.05
CA LEU A 23 19.92 8.70 -13.51
C LEU A 23 19.58 10.15 -13.15
N PRO A 24 18.80 10.87 -13.97
CA PRO A 24 18.34 12.22 -13.62
C PRO A 24 17.66 12.25 -12.25
N GLY A 25 18.26 12.96 -11.29
CA GLY A 25 17.79 13.05 -9.89
C GLY A 25 18.31 11.97 -8.94
N HIS A 26 19.18 11.06 -9.38
CA HIS A 26 19.83 10.03 -8.57
C HIS A 26 21.33 9.97 -8.88
N PRO A 27 22.19 10.64 -8.07
CA PRO A 27 23.62 10.65 -8.31
C PRO A 27 24.22 9.25 -8.14
N ALA A 28 25.15 8.90 -9.03
CA ALA A 28 25.71 7.55 -9.18
C ALA A 28 26.25 6.93 -7.88
N TYR A 29 26.66 7.69 -6.87
CA TYR A 29 27.22 7.10 -5.64
C TYR A 29 26.20 6.37 -4.73
N LYS A 30 24.90 6.37 -5.04
CA LYS A 30 23.87 5.63 -4.28
C LYS A 30 23.19 4.58 -5.16
N SER A 31 23.04 3.37 -4.63
CA SER A 31 22.26 2.33 -5.34
C SER A 31 20.79 2.75 -5.45
N LEU A 32 20.22 2.52 -6.63
CA LEU A 32 18.79 2.73 -6.87
C LEU A 32 17.95 1.84 -5.94
N ALA A 33 18.41 0.62 -5.67
CA ALA A 33 17.82 -0.26 -4.66
C ALA A 33 17.72 0.42 -3.28
N GLY A 34 18.80 0.99 -2.75
CA GLY A 34 18.78 1.64 -1.44
C GLY A 34 17.83 2.84 -1.38
N HIS A 35 17.69 3.58 -2.49
CA HIS A 35 16.71 4.65 -2.57
C HIS A 35 15.27 4.11 -2.63
N THR A 36 15.01 3.10 -3.45
CA THR A 36 13.68 2.53 -3.60
C THR A 36 13.22 1.78 -2.34
N THR A 37 14.12 1.12 -1.60
CA THR A 37 13.80 0.38 -0.37
C THR A 37 13.22 1.28 0.72
N HIS A 38 13.79 2.46 0.99
CA HIS A 38 13.22 3.34 2.01
C HIS A 38 11.89 3.96 1.57
N CYS A 39 11.69 4.22 0.26
CA CYS A 39 10.39 4.65 -0.24
C CYS A 39 9.32 3.59 0.00
N PHE A 40 9.61 2.32 -0.28
CA PHE A 40 8.70 1.22 0.04
C PHE A 40 8.47 1.06 1.54
N ASP A 41 9.48 1.28 2.36
CA ASP A 41 9.31 1.25 3.82
C ASP A 41 8.39 2.39 4.30
N TYR A 42 8.51 3.60 3.76
CA TYR A 42 7.58 4.68 4.08
C TYR A 42 6.15 4.38 3.61
N LEU A 43 5.96 3.78 2.43
CA LEU A 43 4.62 3.36 1.98
C LEU A 43 4.04 2.28 2.89
N ARG A 44 4.85 1.29 3.29
CA ARG A 44 4.44 0.25 4.24
C ARG A 44 4.04 0.87 5.58
N GLN A 45 4.85 1.76 6.14
CA GLN A 45 4.55 2.46 7.39
C GLN A 45 3.26 3.27 7.27
N ASN A 46 3.04 3.98 6.15
CA ASN A 46 1.81 4.74 5.94
C ASN A 46 0.56 3.84 5.89
N LEU A 47 0.63 2.72 5.18
CA LEU A 47 -0.46 1.74 5.11
C LEU A 47 -0.74 1.12 6.49
N MET A 48 0.29 0.82 7.27
CA MET A 48 0.13 0.30 8.63
C MET A 48 -0.47 1.33 9.58
N CYS A 49 -0.04 2.59 9.51
CA CYS A 49 -0.59 3.67 10.33
C CYS A 49 -2.06 3.96 10.00
N SER A 50 -2.44 3.82 8.74
CA SER A 50 -3.80 4.03 8.24
C SER A 50 -4.60 2.73 8.14
N ALA A 51 -4.17 1.66 8.82
CA ALA A 51 -4.76 0.34 8.66
C ALA A 51 -6.22 0.34 9.10
N ASP A 52 -7.09 0.21 8.11
CA ASP A 52 -8.53 0.24 8.30
C ASP A 52 -9.15 -1.05 7.77
N SER A 53 -9.87 -1.74 8.66
CA SER A 53 -10.63 -2.95 8.36
C SER A 53 -12.14 -2.72 8.40
N THR A 54 -12.58 -1.46 8.30
CA THR A 54 -13.99 -1.11 8.24
C THR A 54 -14.61 -1.68 6.96
N LEU A 55 -15.69 -2.43 7.10
CA LEU A 55 -16.43 -2.98 5.98
C LEU A 55 -17.34 -1.91 5.38
N GLU A 56 -17.30 -1.82 4.07
CA GLU A 56 -18.18 -0.96 3.29
C GLU A 56 -19.63 -1.43 3.40
N ALA A 57 -20.47 -0.61 4.01
CA ALA A 57 -21.89 -0.90 4.18
C ALA A 57 -22.66 -0.61 2.88
N PHE A 58 -23.77 -1.33 2.68
CA PHE A 58 -24.67 -1.06 1.55
C PHE A 58 -25.57 0.12 1.92
N LEU A 59 -24.99 1.32 1.85
CA LEU A 59 -25.64 2.58 2.16
C LEU A 59 -25.58 3.51 0.95
N GLU A 60 -26.60 4.35 0.82
CA GLU A 60 -26.52 5.54 -0.02
C GLU A 60 -25.50 6.53 0.55
N ALA A 61 -25.13 7.55 -0.23
CA ALA A 61 -24.11 8.52 0.17
C ALA A 61 -24.48 9.36 1.40
N ASP A 62 -25.75 9.32 1.83
CA ASP A 62 -26.21 9.95 3.07
C ASP A 62 -25.80 9.18 4.35
N GLY A 63 -25.25 7.97 4.21
CA GLY A 63 -24.76 7.15 5.32
C GLY A 63 -25.85 6.57 6.22
N VAL A 64 -27.13 6.70 5.85
CA VAL A 64 -28.26 6.24 6.69
C VAL A 64 -29.32 5.47 5.91
N THR A 65 -29.45 5.71 4.60
CA THR A 65 -30.42 5.02 3.75
C THR A 65 -29.84 3.70 3.26
N PRO A 66 -30.45 2.54 3.57
CA PRO A 66 -29.99 1.25 3.08
C PRO A 66 -30.12 1.14 1.56
N ARG A 67 -29.09 0.58 0.93
CA ARG A 67 -29.02 0.27 -0.49
C ARG A 67 -29.19 -1.24 -0.70
N ALA A 68 -29.96 -1.62 -1.72
CA ALA A 68 -30.24 -3.04 -1.97
C ALA A 68 -29.01 -3.85 -2.42
N GLN A 69 -28.05 -3.22 -3.11
CA GLN A 69 -26.90 -3.90 -3.70
C GLN A 69 -25.70 -2.95 -3.81
N GLY A 70 -24.52 -3.39 -3.36
CA GLY A 70 -23.24 -2.67 -3.50
C GLY A 70 -23.08 -1.46 -2.58
N SER A 71 -21.84 -1.01 -2.38
CA SER A 71 -21.51 0.21 -1.63
C SER A 71 -21.37 1.42 -2.57
N THR A 72 -21.64 2.62 -2.05
CA THR A 72 -21.30 3.90 -2.69
C THR A 72 -19.89 4.38 -2.31
N GLY A 73 -19.28 3.81 -1.27
CA GLY A 73 -18.00 4.24 -0.70
C GLY A 73 -18.10 5.47 0.22
N TRP A 74 -19.31 5.94 0.55
CA TRP A 74 -19.53 7.16 1.33
C TRP A 74 -20.45 6.91 2.53
N GLY A 75 -20.35 7.77 3.55
CA GLY A 75 -21.19 7.71 4.75
C GLY A 75 -20.78 6.65 5.76
N VAL A 76 -19.75 5.84 5.47
CA VAL A 76 -19.18 4.85 6.39
C VAL A 76 -18.19 5.53 7.34
N VAL A 77 -18.35 5.27 8.64
CA VAL A 77 -17.43 5.81 9.66
C VAL A 77 -16.23 4.89 9.80
N HIS A 78 -15.06 5.40 9.41
CA HIS A 78 -13.78 4.72 9.55
C HIS A 78 -13.21 4.91 10.97
N LYS A 79 -12.54 3.88 11.49
CA LYS A 79 -11.93 3.93 12.82
C LYS A 79 -10.49 3.44 12.77
N CYS A 80 -9.57 4.24 13.30
CA CYS A 80 -8.18 3.86 13.48
C CYS A 80 -8.08 2.61 14.37
N ARG A 81 -7.23 1.66 13.99
CA ARG A 81 -6.98 0.42 14.74
C ARG A 81 -5.49 0.24 14.97
N ASN A 82 -5.15 -0.51 16.02
CA ASN A 82 -3.78 -0.97 16.22
C ASN A 82 -3.46 -2.01 15.13
N PHE A 83 -2.40 -1.77 14.35
CA PHE A 83 -2.02 -2.66 13.25
C PHE A 83 -1.67 -4.08 13.72
N ASP A 84 -0.98 -4.21 14.87
CA ASP A 84 -0.53 -5.52 15.37
C ASP A 84 -1.73 -6.37 15.81
N GLU A 85 -2.72 -5.74 16.47
CA GLU A 85 -3.97 -6.40 16.83
C GLU A 85 -4.78 -6.81 15.60
N LEU A 86 -4.87 -5.92 14.59
CA LEU A 86 -5.56 -6.22 13.33
C LEU A 86 -4.89 -7.40 12.61
N LYS A 87 -3.57 -7.43 12.56
CA LYS A 87 -2.80 -8.52 11.95
C LYS A 87 -3.02 -9.82 12.71
N ALA A 88 -2.95 -9.81 14.04
CA ALA A 88 -3.18 -11.00 14.86
C ALA A 88 -4.59 -11.58 14.61
N TRP A 89 -5.62 -10.72 14.63
CA TRP A 89 -6.99 -11.11 14.32
C TRP A 89 -7.11 -11.68 12.90
N THR A 90 -6.51 -11.02 11.91
CA THR A 90 -6.57 -11.48 10.51
C THR A 90 -5.95 -12.86 10.33
N GLU A 91 -4.83 -13.16 10.99
CA GLU A 91 -4.20 -14.49 10.92
C GLU A 91 -5.01 -15.56 11.65
N GLU A 92 -5.66 -15.22 12.78
CA GLU A 92 -6.53 -16.15 13.52
C GLU A 92 -7.74 -16.60 12.69
N PHE A 93 -8.36 -15.65 11.96
CA PHE A 93 -9.57 -15.89 11.16
C PHE A 93 -9.28 -16.13 9.67
N ARG A 94 -8.01 -16.23 9.27
CA ARG A 94 -7.63 -16.52 7.90
C ARG A 94 -8.19 -17.88 7.50
N ASP A 95 -8.86 -17.94 6.35
CA ASP A 95 -9.28 -19.23 5.78
C ASP A 95 -8.06 -20.14 5.67
N PRO A 96 -8.05 -21.31 6.35
CA PRO A 96 -6.92 -22.24 6.29
C PRO A 96 -6.71 -22.82 4.88
N GLY A 97 -7.65 -22.60 3.96
CA GLY A 97 -7.58 -23.07 2.58
C GLY A 97 -7.88 -24.56 2.54
N VAL A 98 -9.15 -24.90 2.29
CA VAL A 98 -9.53 -26.23 1.80
C VAL A 98 -9.21 -26.38 0.32
#